data_AF-A0A7S2BN74-F1
#
_entry.id   AF-A0A7S2BN74-F1
#
_cell.length_a   1.000
_cell.length_b   1.000
_cell.length_c   1.000
_cell.angle_alpha   90.00
_cell.angle_beta   90.00
_cell.angle_gamma   90.00
#
_symmetry.space_group_name_H-M   'P 1'
#
loop_
_entity.id
_entity.type
_entity.pdbx_description
1 polymer ?
#
loop_
_entity_poly.entity_id
_entity_poly.type
_entity_poly.pdbx_seq_one_letter_code
_entity_poly.pdbx_strand_id
1 'polypeptide(L)'
;DAQDLYVDALDGAEAKDFADAVQGHKPGFGGQGDESDGSDGPEPLPAAEDTGLVDKEVNYGGALLPGEGAAIAQYVQKNMRIPRRGEVGWNGTEIEGLEKQGYVMSGSRHARMNAIRIRKENQVYSAEEKRALALIQFEENQQAEAKIMNEFRDMLTDRLEKQRRDLAQSGLDEAGAGQMKERK
;
A
#
# COMPACT_ATOMS: atom_id res chain seq x y z
N ASP A 1 -10.12 0.31 33.23
CA ASP A 1 -10.71 -0.99 32.89
C ASP A 1 -9.74 -1.84 32.08
N ALA A 2 -9.59 -3.11 32.43
CA ALA A 2 -8.57 -4.00 31.83
C ALA A 2 -8.91 -4.46 30.39
N GLN A 3 -10.11 -4.17 29.90
CA GLN A 3 -10.58 -4.56 28.58
C GLN A 3 -10.13 -3.57 27.49
N ASP A 4 -10.08 -2.27 27.79
CA ASP A 4 -9.62 -1.25 26.82
C ASP A 4 -8.12 -1.36 26.53
N LEU A 5 -7.31 -1.70 27.55
CA LEU A 5 -5.87 -1.95 27.38
C LEU A 5 -5.57 -3.19 26.52
N TYR A 6 -6.51 -4.12 26.38
CA TYR A 6 -6.34 -5.34 25.59
C TYR A 6 -6.68 -5.12 24.11
N VAL A 7 -7.64 -4.24 23.82
CA VAL A 7 -8.02 -3.85 22.45
C VAL A 7 -6.93 -2.98 21.83
N ASP A 8 -6.38 -2.01 22.58
CA ASP A 8 -5.25 -1.18 22.11
C ASP A 8 -3.97 -1.99 21.85
N ALA A 9 -3.73 -3.05 22.65
CA ALA A 9 -2.57 -3.92 22.48
C ALA A 9 -2.66 -4.81 21.24
N LEU A 10 -3.88 -5.25 20.87
CA LEU A 10 -4.13 -6.04 19.66
C LEU A 10 -4.04 -5.17 18.39
N ASP A 11 -4.62 -3.97 18.42
CA ASP A 11 -4.50 -2.98 17.33
C ASP A 11 -3.04 -2.57 17.12
N GLY A 12 -2.26 -2.46 18.20
CA GLY A 12 -0.83 -2.16 18.13
C GLY A 12 0.04 -3.31 17.60
N ALA A 13 -0.38 -4.56 17.78
CA ALA A 13 0.32 -5.72 17.24
C ALA A 13 0.03 -5.90 15.74
N GLU A 14 -1.23 -5.79 15.34
CA GLU A 14 -1.62 -5.83 13.92
C GLU A 14 -1.02 -4.65 13.13
N ALA A 15 -0.93 -3.46 13.75
CA ALA A 15 -0.24 -2.32 13.14
C ALA A 15 1.26 -2.53 12.97
N LYS A 16 1.92 -3.30 13.85
CA LYS A 16 3.35 -3.63 13.74
C LYS A 16 3.59 -4.68 12.65
N ASP A 17 2.78 -5.73 12.62
CA ASP A 17 2.87 -6.76 11.58
C ASP A 17 2.60 -6.15 10.19
N PHE A 18 1.67 -5.19 10.11
CA PHE A 18 1.42 -4.41 8.92
C PHE A 18 2.60 -3.49 8.56
N ALA A 19 3.18 -2.78 9.53
CA ALA A 19 4.35 -1.93 9.31
C ALA A 19 5.57 -2.75 8.84
N ASP A 20 5.83 -3.90 9.44
CA ASP A 20 6.93 -4.80 9.06
C ASP A 20 6.73 -5.39 7.66
N ALA A 21 5.48 -5.71 7.31
CA ALA A 21 5.14 -6.20 5.96
C ALA A 21 5.25 -5.12 4.88
N VAL A 22 4.97 -3.85 5.22
CA VAL A 22 5.03 -2.72 4.27
C VAL A 22 6.44 -2.17 4.13
N GLN A 23 7.23 -2.14 5.22
CA GLN A 23 8.51 -1.46 5.20
C GLN A 23 9.67 -2.30 4.70
N GLY A 24 9.49 -3.62 4.53
CA GLY A 24 10.58 -4.54 4.19
C GLY A 24 11.65 -4.56 5.30
N HIS A 25 12.42 -5.64 5.35
CA HIS A 25 13.46 -5.80 6.35
C HIS A 25 14.49 -4.67 6.23
N LYS A 26 14.43 -3.65 7.11
CA LYS A 26 15.53 -2.69 7.26
C LYS A 26 16.70 -3.45 7.85
N PRO A 27 17.83 -3.65 7.12
CA PRO A 27 18.99 -4.26 7.73
C PRO A 27 19.47 -3.30 8.83
N GLY A 28 19.25 -3.70 10.08
CA GLY A 28 19.90 -3.10 11.21
C GLY A 28 21.40 -3.19 11.00
N PHE A 29 22.10 -2.07 11.15
CA PHE A 29 23.55 -2.00 11.13
C PHE A 29 24.09 -2.81 12.33
N GLY A 30 24.30 -4.12 12.13
CA GLY A 30 24.66 -5.08 13.17
C GLY A 30 24.75 -6.49 12.58
N GLY A 31 25.95 -6.87 12.14
CA GLY A 31 26.19 -7.98 11.20
C GLY A 31 25.78 -9.39 11.63
N GLN A 32 25.47 -10.22 10.63
CA GLN A 32 26.15 -11.50 10.34
C GLN A 32 25.79 -11.87 8.89
N GLY A 33 26.78 -12.30 8.11
CA GLY A 33 26.70 -12.37 6.65
C GLY A 33 25.78 -13.46 6.08
N ASP A 34 25.28 -13.19 4.88
CA ASP A 34 24.94 -14.21 3.89
C ASP A 34 25.39 -13.71 2.51
N GLU A 35 26.22 -14.51 1.85
CA GLU A 35 26.78 -14.25 0.51
C GLU A 35 25.74 -14.67 -0.53
N SER A 36 24.99 -13.72 -1.08
CA SER A 36 24.16 -13.88 -2.27
C SER A 36 24.49 -12.77 -3.26
N ASP A 37 25.32 -13.12 -4.23
CA ASP A 37 25.75 -12.33 -5.38
C ASP A 37 24.57 -11.98 -6.31
N GLY A 38 24.36 -10.68 -6.57
CA GLY A 38 23.94 -10.23 -7.92
C GLY A 38 22.52 -9.70 -8.17
N SER A 39 21.92 -8.86 -7.31
CA SER A 39 20.72 -8.09 -7.71
C SER A 39 20.60 -6.70 -7.07
N ASP A 40 21.63 -5.86 -7.23
CA ASP A 40 21.59 -4.44 -6.85
C ASP A 40 20.95 -3.59 -7.97
N GLY A 41 19.66 -3.79 -8.23
CA GLY A 41 18.84 -2.98 -9.13
C GLY A 41 17.37 -2.99 -8.70
N PRO A 42 16.62 -1.89 -8.84
CA PRO A 42 15.22 -1.85 -8.43
C PRO A 42 14.43 -2.89 -9.23
N GLU A 43 13.82 -3.84 -8.52
CA GLU A 43 12.89 -4.78 -9.15
C GLU A 43 11.73 -4.01 -9.78
N PRO A 44 11.27 -4.44 -10.97
CA PRO A 44 10.09 -3.86 -11.59
C PRO A 44 8.91 -4.00 -10.61
N LEU A 45 8.05 -2.97 -10.58
CA LEU A 45 6.82 -2.94 -9.80
C LEU A 45 6.16 -4.33 -9.87
N PRO A 46 6.05 -5.08 -8.76
CA PRO A 46 5.14 -6.21 -8.75
C PRO A 46 3.79 -5.64 -9.18
N ALA A 47 3.16 -6.26 -10.19
CA ALA A 47 1.79 -5.91 -10.55
C ALA A 47 0.96 -5.87 -9.26
N ALA A 48 -0.05 -5.02 -9.14
CA ALA A 48 -0.82 -4.88 -7.89
C ALA A 48 -1.28 -6.25 -7.33
N GLU A 49 -1.47 -7.25 -8.19
CA GLU A 49 -1.75 -8.65 -7.89
C GLU A 49 -0.62 -9.39 -7.11
N ASP A 50 0.65 -9.07 -7.35
CA ASP A 50 1.85 -9.78 -6.88
C ASP A 50 2.50 -9.16 -5.62
N THR A 51 1.96 -8.05 -5.09
CA THR A 51 2.43 -7.45 -3.83
C THR A 51 2.12 -8.32 -2.60
N GLY A 52 1.34 -9.40 -2.77
CA GLY A 52 0.77 -10.17 -1.67
C GLY A 52 -0.16 -9.35 -0.76
N LEU A 53 -0.31 -8.04 -0.98
CA LEU A 53 -1.16 -7.17 -0.19
C LEU A 53 -2.63 -7.29 -0.62
N VAL A 54 -2.89 -7.79 -1.84
CA VAL A 54 -4.23 -8.04 -2.42
C VAL A 54 -4.74 -9.44 -2.12
N ASP A 55 -3.84 -10.43 -1.95
CA ASP A 55 -4.18 -11.82 -1.63
C ASP A 55 -3.91 -12.25 -0.18
N LYS A 56 -3.25 -11.41 0.64
CA LYS A 56 -3.21 -11.65 2.08
C LYS A 56 -4.63 -11.60 2.62
N GLU A 57 -5.07 -12.73 3.19
CA GLU A 57 -6.33 -12.86 3.91
C GLU A 57 -6.39 -11.73 4.95
N VAL A 58 -7.19 -10.72 4.66
CA VAL A 58 -7.42 -9.62 5.60
C VAL A 58 -8.13 -10.24 6.80
N ASN A 59 -7.51 -10.14 7.97
CA ASN A 59 -8.15 -10.58 9.18
C ASN A 59 -9.26 -9.60 9.54
N TYR A 60 -10.49 -9.95 9.18
CA TYR A 60 -11.67 -9.17 9.53
C TYR A 60 -12.08 -9.34 10.99
N GLY A 61 -11.27 -9.94 11.86
CA GLY A 61 -11.48 -10.10 13.30
C GLY A 61 -12.44 -11.23 13.71
N GLY A 62 -12.53 -11.50 15.00
CA GLY A 62 -13.20 -12.71 15.55
C GLY A 62 -14.73 -12.67 15.68
N ALA A 63 -15.39 -11.58 15.30
CA ALA A 63 -16.86 -11.47 15.41
C ALA A 63 -17.62 -11.98 14.15
N LEU A 64 -16.89 -12.29 13.09
CA LEU A 64 -17.42 -12.85 11.84
C LEU A 64 -17.25 -14.37 11.82
N LEU A 65 -18.16 -15.06 11.14
CA LEU A 65 -18.00 -16.48 10.84
C LEU A 65 -16.86 -16.70 9.85
N PRO A 66 -16.21 -17.88 9.83
CA PRO A 66 -15.21 -18.21 8.83
C PRO A 66 -15.76 -17.99 7.41
N GLY A 67 -15.04 -17.19 6.61
CA GLY A 67 -15.44 -16.84 5.24
C GLY A 67 -16.54 -15.77 5.10
N GLU A 68 -17.18 -15.33 6.19
CA GLU A 68 -18.20 -14.26 6.14
C GLU A 68 -17.56 -12.92 5.78
N GLY A 69 -16.42 -12.58 6.37
CA GLY A 69 -15.70 -11.34 6.07
C GLY A 69 -15.25 -11.23 4.61
N ALA A 70 -14.65 -12.29 4.08
CA ALA A 70 -14.22 -12.36 2.69
C ALA A 70 -15.41 -12.22 1.71
N ALA A 71 -16.55 -12.87 2.01
CA ALA A 71 -17.74 -12.73 1.20
C ALA A 71 -18.27 -11.29 1.20
N ILE A 72 -18.33 -10.64 2.38
CA ILE A 72 -18.77 -9.24 2.49
C ILE A 72 -17.82 -8.31 1.73
N ALA A 73 -16.50 -8.49 1.88
CA ALA A 73 -15.48 -7.66 1.25
C ALA A 73 -15.62 -7.64 -0.28
N GLN A 74 -15.96 -8.77 -0.92
CA GLN A 74 -16.21 -8.81 -2.36
C GLN A 74 -17.36 -7.89 -2.80
N TYR A 75 -18.41 -7.74 -1.99
CA TYR A 75 -19.49 -6.80 -2.29
C TYR A 75 -19.05 -5.35 -2.08
N VAL A 76 -18.27 -5.09 -1.02
CA VAL A 76 -17.72 -3.77 -0.72
C VAL A 76 -16.79 -3.27 -1.83
N GLN A 77 -15.86 -4.12 -2.29
CA GLN A 77 -14.92 -3.80 -3.38
C GLN A 77 -15.66 -3.52 -4.70
N LYS A 78 -16.77 -4.21 -4.95
CA LYS A 78 -17.63 -3.97 -6.12
C LYS A 78 -18.61 -2.80 -5.90
N ASN A 79 -18.53 -2.12 -4.76
CA ASN A 79 -19.42 -1.04 -4.35
C ASN A 79 -20.91 -1.42 -4.43
N MET A 80 -21.21 -2.70 -4.16
CA MET A 80 -22.54 -3.28 -4.17
C MET A 80 -23.10 -3.43 -2.77
N ARG A 81 -24.43 -3.38 -2.67
CA ARG A 81 -25.14 -3.63 -1.41
C ARG A 81 -24.90 -5.07 -0.93
N ILE A 82 -24.50 -5.22 0.33
CA ILE A 82 -24.33 -6.51 0.99
C ILE A 82 -25.72 -7.19 1.12
N PRO A 83 -25.94 -8.39 0.57
CA PRO A 83 -27.23 -9.07 0.63
C PRO A 83 -27.63 -9.45 2.06
N ARG A 84 -28.86 -9.13 2.48
CA ARG A 84 -29.42 -9.55 3.77
C ARG A 84 -30.15 -10.89 3.63
N ARG A 85 -30.47 -11.54 4.75
CA ARG A 85 -31.23 -12.79 4.76
C ARG A 85 -32.60 -12.61 4.10
N GLY A 86 -32.88 -13.38 3.05
CA GLY A 86 -34.12 -13.30 2.28
C GLY A 86 -34.04 -12.40 1.05
N GLU A 87 -32.88 -11.78 0.80
CA GLU A 87 -32.62 -10.95 -0.38
C GLU A 87 -31.71 -11.66 -1.40
N VAL A 88 -31.29 -12.90 -1.10
CA VAL A 88 -30.50 -13.73 -2.03
C VAL A 88 -31.35 -14.00 -3.28
N GLY A 89 -30.84 -13.57 -4.43
CA GLY A 89 -31.54 -13.69 -5.72
C GLY A 89 -32.21 -12.40 -6.21
N TRP A 90 -32.17 -11.32 -5.44
CA TRP A 90 -32.58 -9.98 -5.87
C TRP A 90 -31.36 -9.11 -6.17
N ASN A 91 -31.49 -8.17 -7.10
CA ASN A 91 -30.42 -7.20 -7.33
C ASN A 91 -30.45 -6.11 -6.23
N GLY A 92 -29.27 -5.66 -5.79
CA GLY A 92 -29.15 -4.59 -4.80
C GLY A 92 -29.84 -3.29 -5.22
N THR A 93 -29.80 -2.97 -6.52
CA THR A 93 -30.44 -1.77 -7.09
C THR A 93 -31.97 -1.85 -7.07
N GLU A 94 -32.53 -3.04 -7.31
CA GLU A 94 -33.98 -3.29 -7.23
C GLU A 94 -34.49 -3.12 -5.80
N ILE A 95 -33.76 -3.66 -4.83
CA ILE A 95 -34.10 -3.53 -3.40
C ILE A 95 -34.04 -2.06 -2.97
N GLU A 96 -33.00 -1.33 -3.37
CA GLU A 96 -32.88 0.08 -3.05
C GLU A 96 -34.04 0.90 -3.64
N GLY A 97 -34.47 0.58 -4.86
CA GLY A 97 -35.64 1.19 -5.49
C GLY A 97 -36.95 0.93 -4.72
N LEU A 98 -37.14 -0.28 -4.20
CA LEU A 98 -38.31 -0.63 -3.37
C LEU A 98 -38.27 0.05 -2.01
N GLU A 99 -37.10 0.10 -1.37
CA GLU A 99 -36.92 0.79 -0.08
C GLU A 99 -37.18 2.30 -0.22
N LYS A 100 -36.73 2.94 -1.31
CA LYS A 100 -37.03 4.35 -1.63
C LYS A 100 -38.52 4.64 -1.82
N GLN A 101 -39.28 3.67 -2.34
CA GLN A 101 -40.74 3.77 -2.49
C GLN A 101 -41.50 3.55 -1.17
N GLY A 102 -40.81 3.20 -0.09
CA GLY A 102 -41.40 2.98 1.23
C GLY A 102 -41.72 1.52 1.56
N TYR A 103 -41.35 0.57 0.69
CA TYR A 103 -41.42 -0.85 1.04
C TYR A 103 -40.29 -1.21 2.02
N VAL A 104 -40.58 -2.11 2.95
CA VAL A 104 -39.60 -2.56 3.96
C VAL A 104 -39.34 -4.04 3.76
N MET A 105 -38.08 -4.41 3.53
CA MET A 105 -37.68 -5.80 3.38
C MET A 105 -37.94 -6.62 4.65
N SER A 106 -38.25 -7.91 4.47
CA SER A 106 -38.46 -8.82 5.59
C SER A 106 -37.20 -8.89 6.47
N GLY A 107 -37.36 -8.74 7.79
CA GLY A 107 -36.24 -8.72 8.74
C GLY A 107 -35.65 -7.33 9.03
N SER A 108 -35.88 -6.32 8.18
CA SER A 108 -35.44 -4.93 8.40
C SER A 108 -36.09 -4.29 9.64
N ARG A 109 -37.20 -4.83 10.16
CA ARG A 109 -37.89 -4.29 11.34
C ARG A 109 -37.26 -4.69 12.69
N HIS A 110 -36.27 -5.59 12.70
CA HIS A 110 -35.66 -6.08 13.95
C HIS A 110 -34.46 -5.22 14.39
N ALA A 111 -34.68 -4.31 15.34
CA ALA A 111 -33.64 -3.38 15.81
C ALA A 111 -32.35 -4.08 16.30
N ARG A 112 -32.47 -5.09 17.17
CA ARG A 112 -31.31 -5.81 17.74
C ARG A 112 -30.50 -6.53 16.66
N MET A 113 -31.17 -7.21 15.74
CA MET A 113 -30.49 -7.95 14.66
C MET A 113 -29.82 -6.99 13.68
N ASN A 114 -30.49 -5.89 13.32
CA ASN A 114 -29.92 -4.87 12.45
C ASN A 114 -28.65 -4.26 13.04
N ALA A 115 -28.63 -4.00 14.35
CA ALA A 115 -27.44 -3.48 15.02
C ALA A 115 -26.26 -4.47 14.97
N ILE A 116 -26.52 -5.77 15.17
CA ILE A 116 -25.48 -6.81 15.05
C ILE A 116 -24.97 -6.91 13.61
N ARG A 117 -25.88 -6.88 12.63
CA ARG A 117 -25.54 -6.87 11.21
C ARG A 117 -24.67 -5.67 10.86
N ILE A 118 -25.11 -4.46 11.20
CA ILE A 118 -24.35 -3.23 10.91
C ILE A 118 -22.97 -3.28 11.57
N ARG A 119 -22.85 -3.80 12.79
CA ARG A 119 -21.55 -3.98 13.44
C ARG A 119 -20.62 -4.90 12.64
N LYS A 120 -21.13 -6.05 12.19
CA LYS A 120 -20.38 -7.00 11.35
C LYS A 120 -19.97 -6.39 10.01
N GLU A 121 -20.88 -5.66 9.36
CA GLU A 121 -20.58 -4.98 8.10
C GLU A 121 -19.53 -3.88 8.30
N ASN A 122 -19.68 -3.04 9.33
CA ASN A 122 -18.72 -1.98 9.67
C ASN A 122 -17.33 -2.52 10.01
N GLN A 123 -17.24 -3.71 10.59
CA GLN A 123 -15.95 -4.37 10.83
C GLN A 123 -15.20 -4.65 9.53
N VAL A 124 -15.91 -5.07 8.48
CA VAL A 124 -15.33 -5.29 7.15
C VAL A 124 -15.04 -3.95 6.46
N TYR A 125 -15.95 -2.98 6.52
CA TYR A 125 -15.72 -1.65 5.96
C TYR A 125 -14.46 -1.01 6.54
N SER A 126 -14.34 -0.95 7.87
CA SER A 126 -13.16 -0.37 8.53
C SER A 126 -11.85 -1.07 8.15
N ALA A 127 -11.87 -2.40 7.99
CA ALA A 127 -10.69 -3.16 7.60
C ALA A 127 -10.29 -2.90 6.13
N GLU A 128 -11.27 -2.91 5.21
CA GLU A 128 -11.02 -2.61 3.80
C GLU A 128 -10.62 -1.14 3.58
N GLU A 129 -11.21 -0.20 4.32
CA GLU A 129 -10.82 1.22 4.29
C GLU A 129 -9.38 1.42 4.75
N LYS A 130 -8.98 0.81 5.88
CA LYS A 130 -7.59 0.86 6.36
C LYS A 130 -6.62 0.27 5.33
N ARG A 131 -6.97 -0.86 4.72
CA ARG A 131 -6.17 -1.50 3.68
C ARG A 131 -6.04 -0.63 2.44
N ALA A 132 -7.14 -0.05 1.96
CA ALA A 132 -7.16 0.83 0.80
C ALA A 132 -6.30 2.08 1.03
N LEU A 133 -6.42 2.71 2.20
CA LEU A 133 -5.60 3.86 2.59
C LEU A 133 -4.11 3.51 2.64
N ALA A 134 -3.76 2.35 3.17
CA ALA A 134 -2.37 1.96 3.26
C ALA A 134 -1.75 1.61 1.90
N LEU A 135 -2.53 1.03 0.98
CA LEU A 135 -2.10 0.82 -0.40
C LEU A 135 -1.83 2.15 -1.11
N ILE A 136 -2.71 3.14 -0.92
CA ILE A 136 -2.50 4.50 -1.44
C ILE A 136 -1.23 5.12 -0.86
N GLN A 137 -1.03 5.05 0.46
CA GLN A 137 0.17 5.59 1.11
C GLN A 137 1.45 4.92 0.60
N PHE A 138 1.40 3.62 0.35
CA PHE A 138 2.53 2.86 -0.20
C PHE A 138 2.84 3.30 -1.63
N GLU A 139 1.84 3.43 -2.49
CA GLU A 139 2.01 3.95 -3.85
C GLU A 139 2.56 5.39 -3.85
N GLU A 140 2.05 6.26 -2.98
CA GLU A 140 2.54 7.64 -2.83
C GLU A 140 4.00 7.69 -2.40
N ASN A 141 4.38 6.89 -1.40
CA ASN A 141 5.77 6.80 -0.93
C ASN A 141 6.70 6.28 -2.04
N GLN A 142 6.31 5.23 -2.77
CA GLN A 142 7.10 4.72 -3.89
C GLN A 142 7.28 5.75 -4.99
N GLN A 143 6.23 6.50 -5.33
CA GLN A 143 6.32 7.58 -6.33
C GLN A 143 7.24 8.71 -5.84
N ALA A 144 7.18 9.06 -4.56
CA ALA A 144 8.07 10.05 -3.96
C ALA A 144 9.53 9.59 -3.98
N GLU A 145 9.80 8.34 -3.61
CA GLU A 145 11.14 7.73 -3.67
C GLU A 145 11.67 7.67 -5.10
N ALA A 146 10.86 7.23 -6.06
CA ALA A 146 11.24 7.17 -7.47
C ALA A 146 11.59 8.57 -8.01
N LYS A 147 10.83 9.60 -7.62
CA LYS A 147 11.11 10.98 -7.99
C LYS A 147 12.45 11.45 -7.41
N ILE A 148 12.70 11.23 -6.12
CA ILE A 148 13.97 11.59 -5.46
C ILE A 148 15.15 10.86 -6.12
N MET A 149 14.99 9.59 -6.48
CA MET A 149 16.03 8.82 -7.15
C MET A 149 16.35 9.33 -8.55
N ASN A 150 15.34 9.78 -9.31
CA ASN A 150 15.55 10.40 -10.62
C ASN A 150 16.26 11.75 -10.49
N GLU A 151 15.82 12.61 -9.56
CA GLU A 151 16.50 13.88 -9.27
C GLU A 151 17.97 13.66 -8.84
N PHE A 152 18.24 12.60 -8.05
CA PHE A 152 19.59 12.24 -7.65
C PHE A 152 20.46 11.75 -8.81
N ARG A 153 19.91 10.90 -9.69
CA ARG A 153 20.58 10.45 -10.92
C ARG A 153 20.95 11.62 -11.80
N ASP A 154 20.02 12.56 -12.01
CA ASP A 154 20.24 13.76 -12.82
C ASP A 154 21.38 14.62 -12.24
N MET A 155 21.36 14.89 -10.92
CA MET A 155 22.44 15.63 -10.25
C MET A 155 23.81 14.95 -10.36
N LEU A 156 23.87 13.62 -10.28
CA LEU A 156 25.11 12.87 -10.46
C LEU A 156 25.60 12.95 -11.90
N THR A 157 24.71 12.79 -12.89
CA THR A 157 25.07 12.92 -14.30
C THR A 157 25.60 14.32 -14.60
N ASP A 158 24.92 15.37 -14.11
CA ASP A 158 25.37 16.76 -14.25
C ASP A 158 26.75 16.99 -13.63
N ARG A 159 27.00 16.41 -12.44
CA ARG A 159 28.30 16.52 -11.77
C ARG A 159 29.39 15.78 -12.54
N LEU A 160 29.12 14.58 -13.04
CA LEU A 160 30.07 13.80 -13.85
C LEU A 160 30.37 14.49 -15.17
N GLU A 161 29.36 15.06 -15.83
CA GLU A 161 29.56 15.84 -17.05
C GLU A 161 30.38 17.10 -16.80
N LYS A 162 30.11 17.81 -15.70
CA LYS A 162 30.88 19.00 -15.31
C LYS A 162 32.34 18.63 -15.03
N GLN A 163 32.59 17.58 -14.25
CA GLN A 163 33.96 17.07 -14.04
C GLN A 163 34.64 16.67 -15.35
N ARG A 164 33.92 16.03 -16.28
CA ARG A 164 34.46 15.68 -17.60
C ARG A 164 34.79 16.91 -18.44
N ARG A 165 33.97 17.97 -18.39
CA ARG A 165 34.24 19.26 -19.04
C ARG A 165 35.46 19.95 -18.44
N ASP A 166 35.56 19.99 -17.11
CA ASP A 166 36.67 20.60 -16.39
C ASP A 166 38.00 19.89 -16.72
N LEU A 167 38.01 18.55 -16.74
CA LEU A 167 39.17 17.74 -17.17
C LEU A 167 39.57 17.98 -18.63
N ALA A 168 38.59 18.14 -19.53
CA ALA A 168 38.86 18.43 -20.94
C ALA A 168 39.47 19.83 -21.14
N GLN A 169 39.03 20.82 -20.36
CA GLN A 169 39.58 22.17 -20.38
C GLN A 169 41.02 22.20 -19.83
N SER A 170 41.30 21.51 -18.72
CA SER A 170 42.67 21.43 -18.19
C SER A 170 43.65 20.76 -19.17
N GLY A 171 43.20 19.75 -19.93
CA GLY A 171 44.03 19.10 -20.96
C GLY A 171 44.30 19.97 -22.19
N LEU A 172 43.39 20.88 -22.54
CA LEU A 172 43.58 21.86 -23.62
C LEU A 172 44.52 23.00 -23.23
N ASP A 173 44.44 23.46 -21.98
CA ASP A 173 45.28 24.54 -21.44
C ASP A 173 46.76 24.11 -21.32
N GLU A 174 47.04 22.86 -20.93
CA GLU A 174 48.41 22.33 -20.90
C GLU A 174 49.02 22.14 -22.31
N ALA A 175 48.23 21.69 -23.28
CA ALA A 175 48.67 21.57 -24.66
C ALA A 175 48.93 22.94 -25.34
N GLY A 176 48.11 23.96 -25.01
CA GLY A 176 48.31 25.34 -25.46
C GLY A 176 49.54 26.01 -24.84
N ALA A 177 49.82 25.74 -23.56
CA ALA A 177 51.00 26.25 -22.87
C ALA A 177 52.31 25.62 -23.38
N GLY A 178 52.29 24.37 -23.82
CA GLY A 178 53.44 23.68 -24.44
C GLY A 178 53.89 24.33 -25.76
N GLN A 179 52.95 24.73 -26.62
CA GLN A 179 53.28 25.31 -27.94
C GLN A 179 53.82 26.74 -27.88
N MET A 180 53.59 27.49 -26.80
CA MET A 180 54.17 28.84 -26.64
C MET A 180 55.63 28.85 -26.17
N LYS A 181 56.14 27.76 -25.59
CA LYS A 181 57.55 27.70 -25.14
C LYS A 181 58.56 27.35 -26.25
N GLU A 182 58.10 26.85 -27.40
CA GLU A 182 58.97 26.58 -28.57
C GLU A 182 59.14 27.78 -29.51
N ARG A 183 58.44 28.90 -29.26
CA ARG A 183 58.59 30.14 -30.03
C ARG A 183 59.38 31.18 -29.25
N LYS A 184 60.67 30.94 -29.04
CA LYS A 184 61.63 31.98 -28.68
C LYS A 184 63.02 31.65 -29.17
#